data_AF-A0A2F0AJF1-F1
#
_entry.id   AF-A0A2F0AJF1-F1
#
_cell.length_a   1.000
_cell.length_b   1.000
_cell.length_c   1.000
_cell.angle_alpha   90.00
_cell.angle_beta   90.00
_cell.angle_gamma   90.00
#
_symmetry.space_group_name_H-M   'P 1'
#
loop_
_entity.id
_entity.type
_entity.pdbx_description
1 polymer ?
#
loop_
_entity_poly.entity_id
_entity_poly.type
_entity_poly.pdbx_seq_one_letter_code
_entity_poly.pdbx_strand_id
1 'polypeptide(L)' 'MEHRKNNMKKISDYIVSFAFLYSSFICFDKSADLWETKKYLALIILVCGILSFIAVFRYSIAKLIYYLINKFSKNEKK' A
#
# COMPACT_ATOMS: atom_id res chain seq x y z
N MET A 1 -24.71 6.33 -20.48
CA MET A 1 -24.36 5.16 -19.66
C MET A 1 -22.88 5.21 -19.21
N GLU A 2 -22.38 6.36 -18.73
CA GLU A 2 -20.94 6.59 -18.49
C GLU A 2 -20.53 6.42 -17.00
N HIS A 3 -21.50 6.45 -16.06
CA HIS A 3 -21.21 6.54 -14.62
C HIS A 3 -20.74 5.22 -13.96
N ARG A 4 -20.85 4.06 -14.63
CA ARG A 4 -20.45 2.75 -14.08
C ARG A 4 -18.98 2.38 -14.39
N LYS A 5 -18.37 2.98 -15.42
CA LYS A 5 -16.99 2.72 -15.84
C LYS A 5 -15.95 3.22 -14.82
N ASN A 6 -16.28 4.30 -14.10
CA ASN A 6 -15.40 4.94 -13.11
C ASN A 6 -15.27 4.17 -11.79
N ASN A 7 -16.24 3.33 -11.42
CA ASN A 7 -16.17 2.53 -10.19
C ASN A 7 -15.48 1.18 -10.41
N MET A 8 -15.62 0.56 -11.58
CA MET A 8 -14.90 -0.69 -11.91
C MET A 8 -13.39 -0.47 -12.08
N LYS A 9 -12.96 0.66 -12.66
CA LYS A 9 -11.53 1.02 -12.73
C LYS A 9 -10.88 1.11 -11.34
N LYS A 10 -11.57 1.75 -10.39
CA LYS A 10 -11.10 1.87 -9.00
C LYS A 10 -10.94 0.51 -8.30
N ILE A 11 -11.83 -0.44 -8.58
CA ILE A 11 -11.76 -1.79 -8.02
C ILE A 11 -10.62 -2.57 -8.68
N SER A 12 -10.43 -2.44 -10.00
CA SER A 12 -9.32 -3.07 -10.72
C SER A 12 -7.94 -2.60 -10.22
N ASP A 13 -7.74 -1.29 -10.08
CA ASP A 13 -6.51 -0.70 -9.51
C ASP A 13 -6.27 -1.17 -8.06
N TYR A 14 -7.36 -1.33 -7.29
CA TYR A 14 -7.28 -1.85 -5.92
C TYR A 14 -6.84 -3.32 -5.90
N ILE A 15 -7.40 -4.17 -6.76
CA ILE A 15 -7.02 -5.59 -6.85
C ILE A 15 -5.54 -5.75 -7.24
N VAL A 16 -5.06 -4.98 -8.22
CA VAL A 16 -3.64 -4.98 -8.62
C VAL A 16 -2.75 -4.55 -7.46
N SER A 17 -3.17 -3.52 -6.72
CA SER A 17 -2.47 -3.06 -5.52
C SER A 17 -2.41 -4.13 -4.43
N PHE A 18 -3.49 -4.90 -4.24
CA PHE A 18 -3.54 -6.03 -3.31
C PHE A 18 -2.63 -7.19 -3.72
N ALA A 19 -2.58 -7.52 -5.01
CA ALA A 19 -1.64 -8.52 -5.51
C ALA A 19 -0.18 -8.07 -5.28
N PHE A 20 0.11 -6.79 -5.46
CA PHE A 20 1.44 -6.21 -5.22
C PHE A 20 1.82 -6.24 -3.73
N LEU A 21 0.86 -5.96 -2.84
CA LEU A 21 1.01 -6.10 -1.40
C LEU A 21 1.30 -7.55 -0.98
N TYR A 22 0.59 -8.51 -1.56
CA TYR A 22 0.79 -9.93 -1.28
C TYR A 22 2.19 -10.39 -1.69
N SER A 23 2.64 -10.02 -2.88
CA SER A 23 4.01 -10.26 -3.33
C SER A 23 5.05 -9.61 -2.41
N SER A 24 4.77 -8.40 -1.91
CA SER A 24 5.64 -7.71 -0.95
C SER A 24 5.74 -8.45 0.39
N PHE A 25 4.62 -9.01 0.87
CA PHE A 25 4.59 -9.84 2.08
C PHE A 25 5.41 -11.12 1.93
N ILE A 26 5.28 -11.81 0.80
CA ILE A 26 6.09 -13.00 0.49
C ILE A 26 7.59 -12.63 0.42
N CYS A 27 7.92 -11.49 -0.19
CA CYS A 27 9.28 -10.98 -0.19
C CYS A 27 9.78 -10.71 1.23
N PHE A 28 8.95 -10.15 2.11
CA PHE A 28 9.32 -9.90 3.50
C PHE A 28 9.57 -11.21 4.27
N ASP A 29 8.70 -12.20 4.09
CA ASP A 29 8.85 -13.55 4.65
C ASP A 29 10.15 -14.22 4.17
N LYS A 30 10.40 -14.20 2.85
CA LYS A 30 11.67 -14.66 2.26
C LYS A 30 12.88 -13.88 2.77
N SER A 31 12.75 -12.58 2.99
CA SER A 31 13.82 -11.76 3.56
C SER A 31 14.15 -12.17 5.00
N ALA A 32 13.14 -12.51 5.79
CA ALA A 32 13.33 -12.99 7.16
C ALA A 32 14.02 -14.37 7.18
N ASP A 33 13.61 -15.26 6.28
CA ASP A 33 14.23 -16.58 6.07
C ASP A 33 15.69 -16.47 5.61
N LEU A 34 15.97 -15.59 4.65
CA LEU A 34 17.33 -15.37 4.13
C LEU A 34 18.22 -14.50 5.04
N TRP A 35 17.70 -13.95 6.13
CA TRP A 35 18.44 -13.05 7.02
C TRP A 35 19.68 -13.73 7.63
N GLU A 36 19.55 -15.02 7.93
CA GLU A 36 20.62 -15.79 8.57
C GLU A 36 21.72 -16.21 7.59
N THR A 37 21.36 -16.46 6.33
CA THR A 37 22.29 -16.99 5.31
C THR A 37 22.87 -15.89 4.40
N LYS A 38 22.06 -14.92 3.97
CA LYS A 38 22.46 -13.88 2.99
C LYS A 38 21.87 -12.50 3.35
N LYS A 39 22.51 -11.84 4.32
CA LYS A 39 22.15 -10.49 4.84
C LYS A 39 21.96 -9.42 3.76
N TYR A 40 22.80 -9.37 2.73
CA TYR A 40 22.68 -8.38 1.64
C TYR A 40 21.43 -8.59 0.78
N LEU A 41 21.11 -9.83 0.45
CA LEU A 41 19.91 -10.17 -0.32
C LEU A 41 18.65 -9.88 0.48
N ALA A 42 18.65 -10.23 1.78
CA ALA A 42 17.56 -9.90 2.69
C ALA A 42 17.29 -8.38 2.72
N LEU A 43 18.34 -7.54 2.88
CA LEU A 43 18.17 -6.09 2.89
C LEU A 43 17.56 -5.54 1.59
N ILE A 44 18.00 -6.03 0.43
CA ILE A 44 17.47 -5.60 -0.87
C ILE A 44 16.00 -5.99 -1.03
N ILE A 45 15.65 -7.22 -0.65
CA ILE A 45 14.27 -7.74 -0.74
C ILE A 45 13.37 -6.97 0.24
N LEU A 46 13.86 -6.67 1.43
CA LEU A 46 13.15 -5.87 2.43
C LEU A 46 12.86 -4.46 1.91
N VAL A 47 13.87 -3.75 1.40
CA VAL A 47 13.69 -2.41 0.81
C VAL A 47 12.74 -2.46 -0.39
N CYS A 48 12.84 -3.49 -1.24
CA CYS A 48 11.94 -3.68 -2.38
C CYS A 48 10.47 -3.88 -1.97
N GLY A 49 10.22 -4.68 -0.91
CA GLY A 49 8.88 -4.88 -0.36
C GLY A 49 8.30 -3.61 0.26
N ILE A 50 9.11 -2.84 1.00
CA ILE A 50 8.66 -1.59 1.63
C ILE A 50 8.38 -0.51 0.59
N LEU A 51 9.20 -0.39 -0.46
CA LEU A 51 8.94 0.56 -1.57
C LEU A 51 7.62 0.24 -2.28
N SER A 52 7.39 -1.04 -2.56
CA SER A 52 6.15 -1.54 -3.15
C SER A 52 4.93 -1.22 -2.29
N PHE A 53 5.05 -1.40 -0.98
CA PHE A 53 4.01 -1.08 -0.01
C PHE A 53 3.67 0.42 0.00
N ILE A 54 4.70 1.28 0.03
CA ILE A 54 4.53 2.74 0.03
C ILE A 54 3.84 3.23 -1.25
N ALA A 55 4.20 2.66 -2.41
CA ALA A 55 3.59 2.99 -3.70
C ALA A 55 2.09 2.68 -3.70
N VAL A 56 1.70 1.50 -3.20
CA VAL A 56 0.29 1.09 -3.08
C VAL A 56 -0.47 1.99 -2.11
N PHE A 57 0.14 2.35 -0.99
CA PHE A 57 -0.52 3.14 0.03
C PHE A 57 -0.74 4.60 -0.34
N ARG A 58 -0.03 5.17 -1.33
CA ARG A 58 -0.10 6.60 -1.68
C ARG A 58 -1.54 7.10 -1.91
N TYR A 59 -2.35 6.33 -2.62
CA TYR A 59 -3.74 6.71 -2.93
C TYR A 59 -4.67 6.55 -1.72
N SER A 60 -4.46 5.51 -0.92
CA SER A 60 -5.21 5.26 0.30
C SER A 60 -4.89 6.30 1.38
N ILE A 61 -3.60 6.63 1.54
CA ILE A 61 -3.09 7.65 2.45
C ILE A 61 -3.63 9.03 2.08
N ALA A 62 -3.64 9.42 0.80
CA ALA A 62 -4.20 10.71 0.41
C ALA A 62 -5.68 10.85 0.83
N LYS A 63 -6.46 9.78 0.65
CA LYS A 63 -7.87 9.75 1.03
C LYS A 63 -8.06 9.73 2.55
N LEU A 64 -7.23 8.95 3.25
CA LEU A 64 -7.21 8.85 4.71
C LEU A 64 -6.81 10.18 5.36
N ILE A 65 -5.76 10.83 4.86
CA ILE A 65 -5.30 12.15 5.33
C ILE A 65 -6.38 13.20 5.07
N TYR A 66 -6.94 13.25 3.86
CA TYR A 66 -8.02 14.22 3.56
C TYR A 66 -9.25 13.99 4.45
N TYR A 67 -9.58 12.73 4.71
CA TYR A 67 -10.63 12.36 5.66
C TYR A 67 -10.29 12.76 7.10
N LEU A 68 -9.05 12.53 7.56
CA LEU A 68 -8.59 12.92 8.90
C LEU A 68 -8.60 14.44 9.07
N ILE A 69 -8.09 15.21 8.11
CA ILE A 69 -8.06 16.67 8.14
C ILE A 69 -9.49 17.22 8.24
N ASN A 70 -10.40 16.73 7.40
CA ASN A 70 -11.81 17.15 7.43
C ASN A 70 -12.51 16.76 8.75
N LYS A 71 -12.15 15.60 9.32
CA LYS A 71 -12.72 15.14 10.60
C LYS A 71 -12.16 15.91 11.80
N PHE A 72 -10.89 16.31 11.78
CA PHE A 72 -10.28 17.15 12.81
C PHE A 72 -10.83 18.58 12.77
N SER A 73 -10.93 19.19 11.59
CA SER A 73 -11.49 20.54 11.43
C SER A 73 -12.97 20.62 11.87
N LYS A 74 -13.71 19.51 11.77
CA LYS A 74 -15.10 19.43 12.27
C LYS A 74 -15.20 19.26 13.79
N ASN A 75 -14.16 18.79 14.46
CA ASN A 75 -14.12 18.67 15.92
C ASN A 75 -13.74 20.00 16.61
N GLU A 76 -13.06 20.92 15.92
CA GLU A 76 -12.71 22.24 16.49
C GLU A 76 -13.90 23.23 16.56
N LYS A 77 -15.00 22.93 15.87
CA LYS A 77 -16.24 23.74 15.89
C LYS A 77 -17.35 23.18 16.80
N LYS A 78 -17.05 22.25 17.71
CA LYS A 78 -18.04 21.70 18.64
C LYS A 78 -17.72 22.10 20.08
#